data_AF-A0A5J5JFZ5-F1
#
_entry.id   AF-A0A5J5JFZ5-F1
#
_cell.length_a   1.000
_cell.length_b   1.000
_cell.length_c   1.000
_cell.angle_alpha   90.00
_cell.angle_beta   90.00
_cell.angle_gamma   90.00
#
_symmetry.space_group_name_H-M   'P 1'
#
loop_
_entity.id
_entity.type
_entity.pdbx_description
1 polymer ?
#
loop_
_entity_poly.entity_id
_entity_poly.type
_entity_poly.pdbx_seq_one_letter_code
_entity_poly.pdbx_strand_id
1 'polypeptide(L)' 'MRDRLCSKVACSREAVATLTYDYGDQMAVIGPLGRVDDPHAHDLCAIHTDRLSVPRGWVVVRHETLRV' A
#
# COMPACT_ATOMS: atom_id res chain seq x y z
N MET A 1 15.63 0.38 -14.22
CA MET A 1 14.41 0.01 -13.49
C MET A 1 13.71 1.31 -13.16
N ARG A 2 12.41 1.43 -13.39
CA ARG A 2 11.69 2.64 -13.02
C ARG A 2 11.39 2.46 -11.53
N ASP A 3 12.25 2.99 -10.68
CA ASP A 3 12.13 2.81 -9.22
C ASP A 3 10.78 3.36 -8.79
N ARG A 4 9.86 2.47 -8.41
CA ARG A 4 8.54 2.86 -7.90
C ARG A 4 8.78 3.50 -6.54
N LEU A 5 8.50 4.79 -6.44
CA LEU A 5 8.67 5.53 -5.20
C LEU A 5 7.39 5.48 -4.38
N CYS A 6 7.55 5.61 -3.07
CA CYS A 6 6.43 5.72 -2.17
C CYS A 6 5.53 6.92 -2.53
N SER A 7 4.22 6.70 -2.60
CA SER A 7 3.21 7.72 -2.91
C SER A 7 3.02 8.76 -1.79
N LYS A 8 3.63 8.57 -0.60
CA LYS A 8 3.59 9.59 0.46
C LYS A 8 4.41 10.81 0.06
N VAL A 9 3.79 11.98 0.22
CA VAL A 9 4.42 13.28 -0.02
C VAL A 9 5.76 13.38 0.72
N ALA A 10 6.78 13.88 0.03
CA ALA A 10 8.16 14.00 0.51
C ALA A 10 8.88 12.68 0.83
N CYS A 11 8.31 11.52 0.50
CA CYS A 11 8.99 10.24 0.59
C CYS A 11 9.64 9.89 -0.76
N SER A 12 10.94 9.63 -0.76
CA SER A 12 11.70 9.15 -1.93
C SER A 12 12.17 7.70 -1.79
N ARG A 13 11.61 6.95 -0.83
CA ARG A 13 11.95 5.55 -0.59
C ARG A 13 11.31 4.66 -1.65
N GLU A 14 11.97 3.57 -1.99
CA GLU A 14 11.43 2.52 -2.84
C GLU A 14 10.17 1.90 -2.23
N ALA A 15 9.16 1.73 -3.07
CA ALA A 15 7.93 1.06 -2.70
C ALA A 15 8.13 -0.45 -2.68
N VAL A 16 7.54 -1.11 -1.67
CA VAL A 16 7.62 -2.56 -1.50
C VAL A 16 6.23 -3.21 -1.42
N ALA A 17 5.19 -2.40 -1.30
CA ALA A 17 3.80 -2.84 -1.19
C ALA A 17 2.88 -1.83 -1.87
N THR A 18 1.70 -2.29 -2.29
CA THR A 18 0.63 -1.43 -2.79
C THR A 18 -0.55 -1.50 -1.82
N LEU A 19 -1.10 -0.34 -1.49
CA LEU A 19 -2.30 -0.14 -0.69
C LEU A 19 -3.46 0.23 -1.62
N THR A 20 -4.59 -0.45 -1.47
CA THR A 20 -5.87 -0.08 -2.10
C THR A 20 -6.94 0.09 -1.03
N TYR A 21 -7.92 0.95 -1.30
CA TYR A 21 -9.07 1.17 -0.42
C TYR A 21 -10.34 0.68 -1.11
N ASP A 22 -11.12 -0.12 -0.38
CA ASP A 22 -12.51 -0.39 -0.67
C ASP A 22 -13.37 0.43 0.29
N TYR A 23 -13.95 1.51 -0.21
CA TYR A 23 -14.80 2.38 0.59
C TYR A 23 -16.18 1.76 0.89
N GLY A 24 -16.66 0.83 0.07
CA GLY A 24 -17.95 0.16 0.25
C GLY A 24 -17.91 -0.79 1.44
N ASP A 25 -16.87 -1.61 1.50
CA ASP A 25 -16.63 -2.55 2.59
C ASP A 25 -15.85 -1.95 3.78
N GLN A 26 -15.51 -0.66 3.73
CA GLN A 26 -14.66 0.02 4.73
C GLN A 26 -13.35 -0.76 4.98
N MET A 27 -12.67 -1.11 3.90
CA MET A 27 -11.51 -1.99 3.94
C MET A 27 -10.29 -1.35 3.27
N ALA A 28 -9.12 -1.58 3.85
CA ALA A 28 -7.83 -1.24 3.29
C ALA A 28 -7.04 -2.53 3.05
N VAL A 29 -6.62 -2.77 1.81
CA VAL A 29 -5.84 -3.95 1.44
C VAL A 29 -4.42 -3.53 1.13
N ILE A 30 -3.46 -4.12 1.84
CA ILE A 30 -2.03 -4.00 1.56
C ILE A 30 -1.58 -5.32 0.96
N GLY A 31 -0.97 -5.28 -0.21
CA GLY A 31 -0.41 -6.45 -0.88
C GLY A 31 0.93 -6.17 -1.55
N PRO A 32 1.49 -7.16 -2.28
CA PRO A 32 2.65 -6.97 -3.13
C PRO A 32 2.42 -5.85 -4.15
N LEU A 33 3.51 -5.35 -4.75
CA LEU A 33 3.43 -4.30 -5.77
C LEU A 33 2.47 -4.70 -6.90
N GLY A 34 1.38 -3.94 -7.03
CA GLY A 34 0.32 -4.17 -8.00
C GLY A 34 0.64 -3.62 -9.39
N ARG A 35 -0.38 -3.35 -10.21
CA ARG A 35 -0.17 -2.70 -11.52
C ARG A 35 0.35 -1.27 -11.34
N VAL A 36 1.17 -0.81 -12.28
CA VAL A 36 1.87 0.50 -12.21
C VAL A 36 0.92 1.69 -12.42
N ASP A 37 -0.20 1.48 -13.13
CA ASP A 37 -1.10 2.55 -13.57
C ASP A 37 -2.51 2.42 -12.97
N ASP A 38 -2.63 1.80 -11.79
CA ASP A 38 -3.91 1.72 -11.09
C ASP A 38 -4.16 3.03 -10.30
N PRO A 39 -5.18 3.84 -10.66
CA PRO A 39 -5.44 5.11 -10.00
C PRO A 39 -5.94 4.97 -8.56
N HIS A 40 -6.42 3.78 -8.17
CA HIS A 40 -6.89 3.46 -6.82
C HIS A 40 -5.78 2.83 -5.95
N ALA A 41 -4.58 2.67 -6.50
CA ALA A 41 -3.43 2.10 -5.82
C ALA A 41 -2.49 3.18 -5.28
N HIS A 42 -1.95 2.92 -4.09
CA HIS A 42 -0.93 3.73 -3.45
C HIS A 42 0.27 2.86 -3.09
N ASP A 43 1.41 3.16 -3.69
CA ASP A 43 2.64 2.42 -3.44
C ASP A 43 3.31 2.92 -2.17
N LEU A 44 3.60 2.01 -1.24
CA LEU A 44 4.16 2.33 0.07
C LEU A 44 5.52 1.65 0.26
N CYS A 45 6.46 2.41 0.83
CA CYS A 45 7.71 1.85 1.32
C CYS A 45 7.47 1.10 2.64
N ALA A 46 8.40 0.23 3.04
CA ALA A 46 8.28 -0.60 4.25
C ALA A 46 7.86 0.20 5.50
N ILE A 47 8.44 1.40 5.68
CA ILE A 47 8.13 2.27 6.82
C ILE A 47 6.68 2.78 6.79
N HIS A 48 6.20 3.21 5.61
CA HIS A 48 4.84 3.74 5.50
C HIS A 48 3.78 2.63 5.52
N THR A 49 4.13 1.43 5.06
CA THR A 49 3.28 0.25 5.24
C THR A 49 3.13 -0.11 6.72
N ASP A 50 4.23 -0.11 7.47
CA ASP A 50 4.22 -0.42 8.90
C ASP A 50 3.43 0.63 9.71
N ARG A 51 3.66 1.91 9.42
CA ARG A 51 3.02 3.05 10.08
C ARG A 51 1.61 3.39 9.57
N LEU A 52 1.08 2.65 8.60
CA LEU A 52 -0.22 2.95 8.04
C LEU A 52 -1.30 2.80 9.11
N SER A 53 -2.08 3.86 9.30
CA SER A 53 -3.32 3.83 10.05
C SER A 53 -4.51 4.04 9.11
N VAL A 54 -5.62 3.40 9.45
CA VAL A 54 -6.89 3.52 8.72
C VAL A 54 -7.95 4.15 9.63
N PRO A 55 -9.05 4.69 9.07
CA PRO A 55 -10.14 5.21 9.88
C PRO A 55 -10.70 4.16 10.85
N ARG A 56 -11.29 4.61 11.96
CA ARG A 56 -11.89 3.71 12.95
C ARG A 56 -13.03 2.91 12.32
N GLY A 57 -13.09 1.61 12.62
CA GLY A 57 -14.09 0.70 12.07
C GLY A 57 -13.71 0.06 10.73
N TRP A 58 -12.57 0.45 10.15
CA TRP A 58 -12.08 -0.15 8.91
C TRP A 58 -11.33 -1.45 9.16
N VAL A 59 -11.47 -2.39 8.23
CA VAL A 59 -10.72 -3.65 8.21
C VAL A 59 -9.42 -3.45 7.44
N VAL A 60 -8.30 -3.90 8.01
CA VAL A 60 -7.01 -3.91 7.30
C VAL A 60 -6.65 -5.34 6.95
N VAL A 61 -6.54 -5.63 5.66
CA VAL A 61 -6.05 -6.92 5.16
C VAL A 61 -4.63 -6.74 4.69
N ARG A 62 -3.69 -7.51 5.25
CA ARG A 62 -2.29 -7.51 4.86
C ARG A 62 -1.97 -8.85 4.18
N HIS A 63 -1.85 -8.84 2.86
CA HIS A 63 -1.28 -9.95 2.12
C HIS A 63 0.24 -9.87 2.26
N GLU A 64 0.76 -10.50 3.30
CA GLU A 64 2.18 -10.77 3.38
C GLU A 64 2.56 -11.66 2.19
N THR A 65 3.45 -11.15 1.33
CA THR A 65 4.07 -11.97 0.30
C THR A 65 4.83 -13.07 1.03
N LEU A 66 4.30 -14.28 1.03
CA LEU A 66 4.97 -15.46 1.55
C LEU A 66 6.34 -15.53 0.86
N ARG A 67 7.41 -15.13 1.55
CA ARG A 67 8.78 -15.35 1.07
C ARG A 67 9.10 -16.81 1.37
N VAL A 68 8.91 -17.66 0.37
CA VAL A 68 9.45 -19.02 0.35
C VAL A 68 10.93 -18.96 0.01
#